data_AF-A0AAU5JJ26-F1
#
_entry.id   AF-A0AAU5JJ26-F1
#
_cell.length_a   1.000
_cell.length_b   1.000
_cell.length_c   1.000
_cell.angle_alpha   90.00
_cell.angle_beta   90.00
_cell.angle_gamma   90.00
#
_symmetry.space_group_name_H-M   'P 1'
#
loop_
_entity.id
_entity.type
_entity.pdbx_description
1 polymer ?
#
loop_
_entity_poly.entity_id
_entity_poly.type
_entity_poly.pdbx_seq_one_letter_code
_entity_poly.pdbx_strand_id
1 'polypeptide(L)'
;MNPAGAWSAPAGPSSRAAVRTVTDALVEDAVRRLALRTKVFHDGPWRTVSDVEYATASWVEWYNNRRLHSSLGMISPTEFETAHSADTEPRAD
;
A
#
# COMPACT_ATOMS: atom_id res chain seq x y z
N MET A 1 47.14 14.83 -3.73
CA MET A 1 45.96 15.70 -3.92
C MET A 1 45.24 15.21 -5.16
N ASN A 2 44.05 14.63 -5.02
CA ASN A 2 43.28 14.02 -6.12
C ASN A 2 42.08 14.94 -6.47
N PRO A 3 41.84 15.31 -7.74
CA PRO A 3 40.72 16.14 -8.16
C PRO A 3 39.47 15.26 -8.41
N ALA A 4 38.46 15.35 -7.56
CA ALA A 4 37.22 14.60 -7.73
C ALA A 4 36.27 15.33 -8.68
N GLY A 5 36.05 14.75 -9.86
CA GLY A 5 35.02 15.15 -10.81
C GLY A 5 33.63 15.02 -10.18
N ALA A 6 32.92 16.15 -10.11
CA ALA A 6 31.53 16.21 -9.68
C ALA A 6 30.63 15.56 -10.74
N TRP A 7 29.97 14.47 -10.38
CA TRP A 7 28.82 13.94 -11.12
C TRP A 7 27.60 14.84 -10.84
N SER A 8 27.15 15.60 -11.84
CA SER A 8 25.83 16.22 -11.82
C SER A 8 24.80 15.24 -12.39
N ALA A 9 23.92 14.72 -11.55
CA ALA A 9 22.76 13.96 -12.00
C ALA A 9 21.68 14.90 -12.56
N PRO A 10 21.01 14.57 -13.68
CA PRO A 10 19.92 15.39 -14.20
C PRO A 10 18.74 15.35 -13.22
N ALA A 11 18.24 16.53 -12.85
CA ALA A 11 16.98 16.68 -12.14
C ALA A 11 15.84 16.19 -13.04
N GLY A 12 15.56 14.89 -12.97
CA GLY A 12 14.29 14.34 -13.44
C GLY A 12 13.13 14.99 -12.69
N PRO A 13 11.93 15.05 -13.27
CA PRO A 13 10.84 15.78 -12.66
C PRO A 13 10.50 15.17 -11.30
N SER A 14 10.80 15.90 -10.22
CA SER A 14 10.20 15.71 -8.89
C SER A 14 8.72 16.08 -8.97
N SER A 15 7.95 15.31 -9.72
CA SER A 15 6.57 15.62 -10.02
C SER A 15 5.70 14.70 -9.17
N ARG A 16 5.06 15.28 -8.16
CA ARG A 16 3.98 14.69 -7.39
C ARG A 16 2.91 14.01 -8.28
N ALA A 17 2.81 14.44 -9.55
CA ALA A 17 1.96 13.81 -10.55
C ALA A 17 2.43 12.42 -10.98
N ALA A 18 3.75 12.20 -11.15
CA ALA A 18 4.32 10.89 -11.51
C ALA A 18 4.17 9.87 -10.38
N VAL A 19 4.32 10.31 -9.12
CA VAL A 19 4.03 9.49 -7.95
C VAL A 19 2.56 9.07 -7.97
N ARG A 20 1.63 10.03 -8.15
CA ARG A 20 0.19 9.74 -8.21
C ARG A 20 -0.20 8.76 -9.32
N THR A 21 0.36 8.88 -10.53
CA THR A 21 0.04 7.92 -11.62
C THR A 21 0.55 6.52 -11.33
N VAL A 22 1.71 6.38 -10.68
CA VAL A 22 2.20 5.06 -10.25
C VAL A 22 1.29 4.50 -9.17
N THR A 23 0.86 5.30 -8.20
CA THR A 23 -0.09 4.86 -7.17
C THR A 23 -1.42 4.42 -7.78
N ASP A 24 -2.00 5.22 -8.69
CA ASP A 24 -3.25 4.90 -9.38
C ASP A 24 -3.13 3.59 -10.17
N ALA A 25 -2.03 3.37 -10.90
CA ALA A 25 -1.78 2.15 -11.65
C ALA A 25 -1.65 0.90 -10.75
N LEU A 26 -0.99 1.03 -9.60
CA LEU A 26 -0.88 -0.05 -8.62
C LEU A 26 -2.23 -0.38 -7.97
N VAL A 27 -3.06 0.64 -7.71
CA VAL A 27 -4.43 0.45 -7.20
C VAL A 27 -5.30 -0.25 -8.24
N GLU A 28 -5.27 0.19 -9.51
CA GLU A 28 -6.02 -0.46 -10.58
C GLU A 28 -5.65 -1.94 -10.73
N ASP A 29 -4.36 -2.24 -10.70
CA ASP A 29 -3.87 -3.61 -10.84
C ASP A 29 -4.21 -4.47 -9.60
N ALA A 30 -4.15 -3.91 -8.39
CA ALA A 30 -4.62 -4.60 -7.18
C ALA A 30 -6.12 -4.94 -7.26
N VAL A 31 -6.95 -3.98 -7.70
CA VAL A 31 -8.39 -4.17 -7.89
C VAL A 31 -8.68 -5.21 -8.97
N ARG A 32 -7.97 -5.17 -10.11
CA ARG A 32 -8.09 -6.20 -11.16
C ARG A 32 -7.71 -7.58 -10.62
N ARG A 33 -6.61 -7.68 -9.85
CA ARG A 33 -6.17 -8.94 -9.26
C ARG A 33 -7.13 -9.47 -8.20
N LEU A 34 -7.79 -8.59 -7.46
CA LEU A 34 -8.87 -8.94 -6.53
C LEU A 34 -10.07 -9.49 -7.31
N ALA A 35 -10.61 -8.72 -8.26
CA ALA A 35 -11.78 -9.10 -9.05
C ALA A 35 -11.59 -10.42 -9.82
N LEU A 36 -10.40 -10.66 -10.36
CA LEU A 36 -10.09 -11.90 -11.12
C LEU A 36 -9.87 -13.12 -10.23
N ARG A 37 -9.40 -12.94 -8.99
CA ARG A 37 -8.87 -14.05 -8.18
C ARG A 37 -9.75 -14.40 -6.99
N THR A 38 -10.51 -13.44 -6.46
CA THR A 38 -11.25 -13.64 -5.22
C THR A 38 -12.74 -13.54 -5.46
N LYS A 39 -13.43 -14.68 -5.45
CA LYS A 39 -14.82 -14.75 -4.97
C LYS A 39 -14.91 -14.70 -3.44
N VAL A 40 -13.76 -14.72 -2.76
CA VAL A 40 -13.63 -14.79 -1.29
C VAL A 40 -14.28 -13.58 -0.58
N PHE A 41 -14.29 -12.41 -1.22
CA PHE A 41 -14.83 -11.17 -0.64
C PHE A 41 -16.12 -10.69 -1.31
N HIS A 42 -16.60 -11.42 -2.34
CA HIS A 42 -17.87 -11.15 -3.01
C HIS A 42 -18.40 -12.43 -3.65
N ASP A 43 -19.51 -12.92 -3.10
CA ASP A 43 -20.19 -14.09 -3.62
C ASP A 43 -21.17 -13.68 -4.73
N GLY A 44 -20.70 -13.73 -5.97
CA GLY A 44 -21.58 -13.52 -7.12
C GLY A 44 -20.90 -12.90 -8.33
N PRO A 45 -21.69 -12.62 -9.38
CA PRO A 45 -21.22 -11.84 -10.51
C PRO A 45 -20.99 -10.38 -10.11
N TRP A 46 -19.92 -9.79 -10.62
CA TRP A 46 -19.64 -8.35 -10.52
C TRP A 46 -20.50 -7.61 -11.53
N ARG A 47 -21.53 -6.90 -11.08
CA ARG A 47 -22.52 -6.25 -11.97
C ARG A 47 -22.43 -4.73 -11.89
N THR A 48 -21.95 -4.20 -10.79
CA THR A 48 -21.93 -2.77 -10.49
C THR A 48 -20.57 -2.34 -9.92
N VAL A 49 -20.31 -1.03 -9.97
CA VAL A 49 -19.14 -0.44 -9.30
C VAL A 49 -19.21 -0.68 -7.79
N SER A 50 -20.40 -0.65 -7.20
CA SER A 50 -20.60 -0.92 -5.78
C SER A 50 -20.18 -2.33 -5.35
N ASP A 51 -20.32 -3.34 -6.23
CA ASP A 51 -19.81 -4.69 -5.93
C ASP A 51 -18.28 -4.67 -5.78
N VAL A 52 -17.59 -3.94 -6.66
CA VAL A 52 -16.14 -3.77 -6.64
C VAL A 52 -15.70 -2.99 -5.42
N GLU A 53 -16.40 -1.91 -5.08
CA GLU A 53 -16.14 -1.11 -3.88
C GLU A 53 -16.30 -1.95 -2.61
N TYR A 54 -17.38 -2.73 -2.50
CA TYR A 54 -17.64 -3.59 -1.35
C TYR A 54 -16.55 -4.64 -1.16
N ALA A 55 -16.18 -5.34 -2.22
CA ALA A 55 -15.13 -6.36 -2.13
C ALA A 55 -13.76 -5.75 -1.83
N THR A 56 -13.46 -4.58 -2.39
CA THR A 56 -12.21 -3.87 -2.12
C THR A 56 -12.15 -3.42 -0.66
N ALA A 57 -13.24 -2.84 -0.14
CA ALA A 57 -13.34 -2.46 1.27
C ALA A 57 -13.18 -3.68 2.20
N SER A 58 -13.83 -4.80 1.87
CA SER A 58 -13.72 -6.05 2.62
C SER A 58 -12.30 -6.63 2.57
N TRP A 59 -11.62 -6.56 1.42
CA TRP A 59 -10.23 -6.98 1.30
C TRP A 59 -9.30 -6.09 2.13
N VAL A 60 -9.48 -4.76 2.10
CA VAL A 60 -8.68 -3.82 2.88
C VAL A 60 -8.86 -4.07 4.38
N GLU A 61 -10.10 -4.27 4.85
CA GLU A 61 -10.39 -4.60 6.25
C GLU A 61 -9.65 -5.87 6.67
N TRP A 62 -9.72 -6.94 5.88
CA TRP A 62 -9.05 -8.20 6.17
C TRP A 62 -7.53 -8.05 6.15
N TYR A 63 -6.98 -7.36 5.14
CA TYR A 63 -5.54 -7.18 4.99
C TYR A 63 -4.96 -6.42 6.19
N ASN A 64 -5.60 -5.33 6.59
CA ASN A 64 -5.08 -4.46 7.64
C ASN A 64 -5.26 -5.04 9.05
N ASN A 65 -6.41 -5.68 9.31
CA ASN A 65 -6.79 -6.05 10.68
C ASN A 65 -6.65 -7.54 10.99
N ARG A 66 -6.65 -8.41 9.97
CA ARG A 66 -6.77 -9.87 10.17
C ARG A 66 -5.63 -10.68 9.54
N ARG A 67 -4.96 -10.13 8.52
CA ARG A 67 -3.87 -10.83 7.82
C ARG A 67 -2.59 -10.77 8.64
N LEU A 68 -2.19 -11.91 9.18
CA LEU A 68 -0.89 -12.06 9.86
C LEU A 68 0.24 -12.07 8.83
N HIS A 69 1.29 -11.27 9.09
CA HIS A 69 2.43 -11.16 8.20
C HIS A 69 3.71 -11.65 8.87
N SER A 70 4.36 -12.67 8.30
CA SER A 70 5.57 -13.26 8.90
C SER A 70 6.72 -12.27 9.03
N SER A 71 6.89 -11.37 8.07
CA SER A 71 7.93 -10.31 8.16
C SER A 71 7.62 -9.25 9.22
N LEU A 72 6.38 -9.16 9.72
CA LEU A 72 6.00 -8.27 10.80
C LEU A 72 6.02 -8.99 12.16
N GLY A 73 6.46 -10.25 12.21
CA GLY A 73 6.44 -11.04 13.44
C GLY A 73 5.11 -11.75 13.69
N MET A 74 4.37 -12.09 12.63
CA MET A 74 3.06 -12.76 12.70
C MET A 74 1.97 -11.95 13.38
N ILE A 75 2.03 -10.62 13.24
CA ILE A 75 0.96 -9.69 13.64
C ILE A 75 0.34 -9.03 12.41
N SER A 76 -0.82 -8.39 12.60
CA SER A 76 -1.48 -7.63 11.54
C SER A 76 -0.78 -6.29 11.27
N PRO A 77 -0.92 -5.71 10.07
CA PRO A 77 -0.39 -4.39 9.77
C PRO A 77 -0.83 -3.31 10.75
N THR A 78 -2.11 -3.29 11.14
CA THR A 78 -2.62 -2.28 12.10
C THR A 78 -1.99 -2.42 13.48
N GLU A 79 -1.77 -3.66 13.96
CA GLU A 79 -1.07 -3.88 15.23
C GLU A 79 0.39 -3.42 15.14
N PHE A 80 1.06 -3.71 14.02
CA PHE A 80 2.42 -3.25 13.78
C PHE A 80 2.52 -1.72 13.74
N GLU A 81 1.64 -1.04 13.02
CA GLU A 81 1.60 0.42 12.94
C GLU A 81 1.30 1.06 14.30
N THR A 82 0.41 0.47 15.10
CA THR A 82 0.10 0.95 16.45
C THR A 82 1.33 0.86 17.36
N ALA A 83 2.03 -0.29 17.34
CA ALA A 83 3.25 -0.47 18.12
C ALA A 83 4.37 0.48 17.66
N HIS A 84 4.56 0.63 16.35
CA HIS A 84 5.62 1.48 15.81
C HIS A 84 5.33 2.98 16.00
N SER A 85 4.06 3.39 15.93
CA SER A 85 3.66 4.79 16.17
C SER A 85 3.88 5.20 17.64
N ALA A 86 3.67 4.27 18.58
CA ALA A 86 3.98 4.48 20.00
C ALA A 86 5.51 4.61 20.25
N ASP A 87 6.33 3.90 19.48
CA ASP A 87 7.80 4.02 19.53
C ASP A 87 8.33 5.31 18.85
N THR A 88 7.55 5.91 17.95
CA THR A 88 7.96 7.08 17.15
C THR A 88 7.45 8.41 17.69
N GLU A 89 6.62 8.41 18.75
CA GLU A 89 6.40 9.64 19.51
C GLU A 89 7.74 10.06 20.14
N PRO A 90 8.27 11.26 19.82
CA PRO A 90 9.51 11.71 20.43
C PRO A 90 9.25 11.79 21.93
N ARG A 91 10.09 11.10 22.71
CA ARG A 91 10.22 11.35 24.14
C ARG A 91 10.46 12.85 24.28
N ALA A 92 9.41 13.55 24.70
CA ALA A 92 9.48 14.97 24.99
C ALA A 92 10.19 15.09 26.33
N ASP A 93 11.52 15.20 26.27
CA ASP A 93 12.37 15.74 27.32
C ASP A 93 12.69 17.22 27.07
#